data_AF-A0A3D5QZV4-F1
#
_entry.id   AF-A0A3D5QZV4-F1
#
_cell.length_a   1.000
_cell.length_b   1.000
_cell.length_c   1.000
_cell.angle_alpha   90.00
_cell.angle_beta   90.00
_cell.angle_gamma   90.00
#
_symmetry.space_group_name_H-M   'P 1'
#
loop_
_entity.id
_entity.type
_entity.pdbx_description
1 polymer ?
#
loop_
_entity_poly.entity_id
_entity_poly.type
_entity_poly.pdbx_seq_one_letter_code
_entity_poly.pdbx_strand_id
1 'polypeptide(L)'
;MKLRLWRPFPHAEIKAVVKNVKKLIVTDRAISFGGPGGPVFSEIKSALYAETKRPLIYNYIYGLGGRDVAVGEFVAMFENVLADTENKAADTYEFWGVRE
;
A
#
# COMPACT_ATOMS: atom_id res chain seq x y z
N MET A 1 8.99 2.99 -4.90
CA MET A 1 8.76 2.43 -6.26
C MET A 1 7.56 3.14 -6.86
N LYS A 2 7.61 3.54 -8.14
CA LYS A 2 6.46 4.11 -8.85
C LYS A 2 5.96 3.09 -9.88
N LEU A 3 4.72 2.63 -9.75
CA LEU A 3 4.09 1.74 -10.71
C LEU A 3 3.85 2.50 -12.03
N ARG A 4 4.53 2.09 -13.10
CA ARG A 4 4.41 2.71 -14.43
C ARG A 4 3.50 1.92 -15.37
N LEU A 5 3.42 0.61 -15.17
CA LEU A 5 2.56 -0.31 -15.92
C LEU A 5 1.61 -0.99 -14.93
N TRP A 6 0.31 -0.79 -15.08
CA TRP A 6 -0.70 -1.48 -14.27
C TRP A 6 -1.28 -2.69 -15.02
N ARG A 7 -1.41 -2.60 -16.35
CA ARG A 7 -1.99 -3.67 -17.18
C ARG A 7 -1.12 -3.96 -18.41
N PRO A 8 -0.71 -5.22 -18.64
CA PRO A 8 -0.83 -6.35 -17.69
C PRO A 8 -0.08 -6.07 -16.37
N PHE A 9 -0.55 -6.63 -15.25
CA PHE A 9 0.06 -6.36 -13.94
C PHE A 9 1.44 -7.03 -13.85
N PRO A 10 2.50 -6.33 -13.43
CA PRO A 10 3.86 -6.86 -13.47
C PRO A 10 4.17 -7.74 -12.25
N HIS A 11 3.56 -8.93 -12.17
CA HIS A 11 3.67 -9.82 -11.01
C HIS A 11 5.12 -10.21 -10.69
N ALA A 12 5.91 -10.58 -11.70
CA ALA A 12 7.27 -11.08 -11.52
C ALA A 12 8.22 -9.98 -10.99
N GLU A 13 8.10 -8.78 -11.54
CA GLU A 13 8.90 -7.62 -11.16
C GLU A 13 8.56 -7.15 -9.75
N ILE A 14 7.26 -7.11 -9.40
CA ILE A 14 6.84 -6.76 -8.04
C ILE A 14 7.43 -7.74 -7.03
N LYS A 15 7.31 -9.06 -7.26
CA LYS A 15 7.91 -10.09 -6.40
C LYS A 15 9.42 -9.90 -6.24
N ALA A 16 10.13 -9.66 -7.35
CA ALA A 16 11.57 -9.49 -7.34
C ALA A 16 12.03 -8.27 -6.53
N VAL A 17 11.31 -7.14 -6.63
CA VAL A 17 11.64 -5.89 -5.94
C VAL A 17 11.35 -5.97 -4.44
N VAL A 18 10.29 -6.68 -4.03
CA VAL A 18 9.84 -6.71 -2.62
C VAL A 18 10.34 -7.91 -1.83
N LYS A 19 11.07 -8.84 -2.45
CA LYS A 19 11.51 -10.11 -1.83
C LYS A 19 12.21 -10.00 -0.47
N ASN A 20 12.92 -8.91 -0.22
CA ASN A 20 13.69 -8.69 1.01
C ASN A 20 13.11 -7.59 1.90
N VAL A 21 11.92 -7.09 1.55
CA VAL A 21 11.24 -6.02 2.29
C VAL A 21 10.49 -6.64 3.46
N LYS A 22 10.59 -6.03 4.64
CA LYS A 22 9.85 -6.46 5.84
C LYS A 22 8.43 -5.90 5.87
N LYS A 23 8.29 -4.60 5.54
CA LYS A 23 7.02 -3.87 5.50
C LYS A 23 6.92 -3.11 4.18
N LEU A 24 5.79 -3.23 3.50
CA LEU A 24 5.50 -2.60 2.22
C LEU A 24 4.29 -1.70 2.37
N ILE A 25 4.47 -0.41 2.11
CA ILE A 25 3.37 0.55 2.07
C ILE A 25 2.91 0.71 0.62
N VAL A 26 1.63 0.47 0.39
CA VAL A 26 0.96 0.71 -0.90
C VAL A 26 0.08 1.94 -0.76
N THR A 27 0.33 2.94 -1.58
CA THR A 27 -0.45 4.19 -1.55
C THR A 27 -1.40 4.22 -2.74
N ASP A 28 -2.70 4.28 -2.49
CA ASP A 28 -3.74 4.33 -3.51
C ASP A 28 -4.44 5.69 -3.51
N ARG A 29 -4.67 6.27 -4.70
CA ARG A 29 -5.55 7.44 -4.85
C ARG A 29 -7.02 7.08 -5.08
N ALA A 30 -7.39 5.85 -4.75
CA ALA A 30 -8.71 5.29 -4.95
C ALA A 30 -9.00 4.24 -3.87
N ILE A 31 -10.28 4.08 -3.55
CA ILE A 31 -10.79 3.00 -2.70
C ILE A 31 -11.60 2.03 -3.57
N SER A 32 -11.44 0.73 -3.36
CA SER A 32 -12.37 -0.27 -3.88
C SER A 32 -13.42 -0.58 -2.82
N PHE A 33 -14.57 0.08 -2.88
CA PHE A 33 -15.66 -0.13 -1.92
C PHE A 33 -16.11 -1.59 -1.89
N GLY A 34 -16.22 -2.17 -0.69
CA GLY A 34 -16.50 -3.59 -0.49
C GLY A 34 -15.30 -4.52 -0.69
N GLY A 35 -14.15 -3.99 -1.12
CA GLY A 35 -12.88 -4.71 -1.23
C GLY A 35 -11.97 -4.49 -0.01
N PRO A 36 -10.76 -5.08 -0.01
CA PRO A 36 -9.86 -5.05 1.13
C PRO A 36 -9.08 -3.72 1.27
N GLY A 37 -9.34 -2.72 0.43
CA GLY A 37 -8.63 -1.43 0.41
C GLY A 37 -8.56 -0.85 -1.00
N GLY A 38 -7.44 -0.20 -1.33
CA GLY A 38 -7.20 0.32 -2.66
C GLY A 38 -7.00 -0.76 -3.74
N PRO A 39 -7.19 -0.42 -5.02
CA PRO A 39 -7.06 -1.37 -6.12
C PRO A 39 -5.62 -1.88 -6.30
N VAL A 40 -4.59 -1.03 -6.18
CA VAL A 40 -3.19 -1.47 -6.29
C VAL A 40 -2.80 -2.33 -5.10
N PHE A 41 -3.27 -1.99 -3.90
CA PHE A 41 -3.08 -2.82 -2.72
C PHE A 41 -3.64 -4.23 -2.91
N SER A 42 -4.85 -4.35 -3.43
CA SER A 42 -5.48 -5.65 -3.72
C SER A 42 -4.65 -6.49 -4.70
N GLU A 43 -4.15 -5.86 -5.77
CA GLU A 43 -3.30 -6.51 -6.77
C GLU A 43 -1.95 -6.95 -6.20
N ILE A 44 -1.31 -6.11 -5.37
CA ILE A 44 -0.06 -6.47 -4.70
C ILE A 44 -0.27 -7.63 -3.73
N LYS A 45 -1.36 -7.63 -2.93
CA LYS A 45 -1.70 -8.76 -2.06
C LYS A 45 -1.90 -10.04 -2.87
N SER A 46 -2.63 -9.98 -3.98
CA SER A 46 -2.84 -11.12 -4.87
C SER A 46 -1.52 -11.62 -5.47
N ALA A 47 -0.67 -10.72 -5.96
CA ALA A 47 0.61 -11.07 -6.54
C ALA A 47 1.55 -11.76 -5.54
N LEU A 48 1.49 -11.38 -4.26
CA LEU A 48 2.34 -11.92 -3.21
C LEU A 48 1.68 -13.05 -2.41
N TYR A 49 0.44 -13.43 -2.73
CA TYR A 49 -0.33 -14.39 -1.93
C TYR A 49 0.33 -15.76 -1.82
N ALA A 50 0.90 -16.25 -2.92
CA ALA A 50 1.57 -17.55 -2.98
C ALA A 50 3.04 -17.51 -2.50
N GLU A 51 3.57 -16.34 -2.14
CA GLU A 51 4.96 -16.22 -1.69
C GLU A 51 5.10 -16.69 -0.25
N THR A 52 5.97 -17.68 -0.01
CA THR A 52 6.26 -18.21 1.32
C THR A 52 6.81 -17.15 2.27
N LYS A 53 7.56 -16.18 1.73
CA LYS A 53 8.06 -15.00 2.43
C LYS A 53 7.53 -13.76 1.71
N ARG A 54 6.54 -13.10 2.30
CA ARG A 54 6.00 -11.82 1.83
C ARG A 54 6.16 -10.74 2.90
N PRO A 55 6.33 -9.46 2.51
CA PRO A 55 6.28 -8.36 3.45
C PRO A 55 4.91 -8.27 4.13
N LEU A 56 4.86 -7.64 5.30
CA LEU A 56 3.63 -7.07 5.84
C LEU A 56 3.21 -5.91 4.95
N ILE A 57 1.97 -5.91 4.47
CA ILE A 57 1.51 -4.96 3.46
C ILE A 57 0.52 -4.00 4.10
N TYR A 58 0.77 -2.71 3.98
CA TYR A 58 -0.04 -1.62 4.52
C TYR A 58 -0.65 -0.82 3.37
N ASN A 59 -1.83 -0.24 3.57
CA ASN A 59 -2.46 0.62 2.57
C ASN A 59 -2.84 1.99 3.13
N TYR A 60 -2.40 3.04 2.44
CA TYR A 60 -2.91 4.39 2.66
C TYR A 60 -3.71 4.83 1.44
N ILE A 61 -4.97 5.20 1.69
CA ILE A 61 -5.85 5.78 0.70
C ILE A 61 -5.76 7.28 0.83
N TYR A 62 -5.14 7.94 -0.14
CA TYR A 62 -4.74 9.34 -0.04
C TYR A 62 -5.23 10.15 -1.24
N GLY A 63 -5.25 11.48 -1.11
CA GLY A 63 -5.55 12.39 -2.22
C GLY A 63 -6.97 12.22 -2.80
N LEU A 64 -7.90 11.67 -2.02
CA LEU A 64 -9.31 11.54 -2.44
C LEU A 64 -9.89 12.93 -2.73
N GLY A 65 -10.71 13.00 -3.78
CA GLY A 65 -11.28 14.27 -4.24
C GLY A 65 -10.25 15.23 -4.86
N GLY A 66 -9.07 14.75 -5.27
CA GLY A 66 -8.04 15.59 -5.87
C GLY A 66 -7.26 16.44 -4.86
N ARG A 67 -7.34 16.10 -3.58
CA ARG A 67 -6.59 16.78 -2.52
C ARG A 67 -5.09 16.65 -2.76
N ASP A 68 -4.37 17.75 -2.58
CA ASP A 68 -2.92 17.75 -2.63
C ASP A 68 -2.34 16.99 -1.43
N VAL A 69 -1.24 16.29 -1.65
CA VAL A 69 -0.58 15.51 -0.60
C VAL A 69 0.90 15.83 -0.57
N ALA A 70 1.31 16.49 0.51
CA ALA A 70 2.66 17.02 0.67
C ALA A 70 3.67 15.91 0.97
N VAL A 71 4.95 16.18 0.72
CA VAL A 71 6.04 15.23 1.03
C VAL A 71 6.03 14.83 2.51
N GLY A 72 5.77 15.78 3.41
CA GLY A 72 5.68 15.52 4.85
C GLY A 72 4.61 14.50 5.24
N GLU A 73 3.54 14.38 4.45
CA GLU A 73 2.49 13.39 4.69
C GLU A 73 2.96 11.97 4.35
N PHE A 74 3.74 11.80 3.28
CA PHE A 74 4.36 10.51 2.97
C PHE A 74 5.40 10.11 4.04
N VAL A 75 6.10 11.08 4.61
CA VAL A 75 7.01 10.84 5.75
C VAL A 75 6.22 10.36 6.98
N ALA A 76 5.11 11.03 7.30
CA ALA A 76 4.25 10.63 8.42
C ALA A 76 3.64 9.22 8.24
N MET A 77 3.17 8.88 7.03
CA MET A 77 2.71 7.53 6.69
C MET A 77 3.80 6.47 6.94
N PHE A 78 5.05 6.79 6.57
CA PHE A 78 6.19 5.90 6.80
C PHE A 78 6.51 5.74 8.29
N GLU A 79 6.53 6.84 9.05
CA GLU A 79 6.77 6.84 10.49
C GLU A 79 5.70 6.05 11.26
N ASN A 80 4.42 6.18 10.88
CA ASN A 80 3.32 5.41 11.48
C ASN A 80 3.54 3.89 11.32
N VAL A 81 3.90 3.44 10.12
CA VAL A 81 4.17 2.01 9.86
C VAL A 81 5.45 1.54 10.56
N LEU A 82 6.44 2.42 10.73
CA LEU A 82 7.65 2.11 11.47
C LEU A 82 7.37 1.95 12.98
N ALA A 83 6.49 2.79 13.53
CA ALA A 83 6.06 2.76 14.93
C ALA A 83 5.15 1.56 15.26
N ASP A 84 4.46 0.99 14.28
CA ASP A 84 3.60 -0.19 14.44
C ASP A 84 4.40 -1.49 14.66
N THR A 85 5.04 -1.61 15.82
CA THR A 85 5.87 -2.78 16.17
C THR A 85 5.05 -4.08 16.31
N GLU A 86 3.78 -3.96 16.68
CA GLU A 86 2.84 -5.08 16.83
C GLU A 86 2.18 -5.49 15.50
N ASN A 87 2.41 -4.73 14.43
CA ASN A 87 1.87 -4.96 13.09
C ASN A 87 0.34 -4.97 13.03
N LYS A 88 -0.32 -4.16 13.87
CA LYS A 88 -1.78 -4.10 13.99
C LYS A 88 -2.46 -3.61 12.72
N ALA A 89 -1.80 -2.73 11.97
CA ALA A 89 -2.33 -2.17 10.73
C ALA A 89 -1.88 -2.95 9.48
N ALA A 90 -1.23 -4.10 9.65
CA ALA A 90 -0.86 -4.94 8.52
C ALA A 90 -2.09 -5.58 7.85
N ASP A 91 -2.03 -5.72 6.54
CA ASP A 91 -3.09 -6.26 5.66
C ASP A 91 -4.43 -5.50 5.69
N THR A 92 -4.49 -4.31 6.33
CA THR A 92 -5.63 -3.37 6.35
C THR A 92 -5.34 -2.07 5.57
N TYR A 93 -6.31 -1.15 5.55
CA TYR A 93 -6.17 0.17 4.93
C TYR A 93 -6.62 1.29 5.85
N GLU A 94 -6.05 2.47 5.65
CA GLU A 94 -6.38 3.70 6.37
C GLU A 94 -6.64 4.84 5.38
N PHE A 95 -7.65 5.67 5.67
CA PHE A 95 -7.88 6.90 4.92
C PHE A 95 -6.95 8.00 5.43
N TRP A 96 -6.16 8.57 4.53
CA TRP A 96 -5.25 9.65 4.86
C TRP A 96 -5.76 11.00 4.36
N GLY A 97 -5.83 11.96 5.27
CA GLY A 97 -6.16 13.34 4.93
C GLY A 97 -7.59 13.53 4.43
N VAL A 98 -8.53 12.66 4.82
CA VAL A 98 -9.97 12.87 4.62
C VAL A 98 -10.52 13.58 5.86
N ARG A 99 -11.43 14.55 5.70
CA ARG A 99 -12.15 15.13 6.85
C ARG A 99 -13.39 14.27 7.08
N GLU A 100 -13.67 13.96 8.35
CA GLU A 100 -14.95 13.41 8.78
C GLU A 100 -16.12 14.31 8.36
#